data_AF-A0A5K0YR16-F1
#
_entry.id   AF-A0A5K0YR16-F1
#
_cell.length_a   1.000
_cell.length_b   1.000
_cell.length_c   1.000
_cell.angle_alpha   90.00
_cell.angle_beta   90.00
_cell.angle_gamma   90.00
#
_symmetry.space_group_name_H-M   'P 1'
#
loop_
_entity.id
_entity.type
_entity.pdbx_description
1 polymer ?
#
loop_
_entity_poly.entity_id
_entity_poly.type
_entity_poly.pdbx_seq_one_letter_code
_entity_poly.pdbx_strand_id
1 'polypeptide(L)'
;KLTDDGSTTPAGLVAIALAYGLGLFIGVSVSANISGGHVNPAVTFGAFIGGNVTFLRLVLYWIAQLLGSTIACLLLKFTTDGL
;
A
#
# COMPACT_ATOMS: atom_id res chain seq x y z
N LYS A 1 16.48 2.13 12.86
CA LYS A 1 15.83 0.81 12.73
C LYS A 1 14.43 0.99 13.28
N LEU A 2 13.38 0.77 12.48
CA LEU A 2 11.99 1.00 12.93
C LEU A 2 11.33 -0.25 13.52
N THR A 3 12.01 -1.41 13.44
CA THR A 3 11.74 -2.62 14.22
C THR A 3 13.09 -3.28 14.46
N ASP A 4 13.44 -3.56 15.72
CA ASP A 4 14.72 -4.20 16.06
C ASP A 4 14.72 -5.73 15.79
N ASP A 5 13.55 -6.33 15.56
CA ASP A 5 13.35 -7.79 15.38
C ASP A 5 13.11 -8.24 13.93
N GLY A 6 13.30 -7.35 12.94
CA GLY A 6 13.11 -7.71 11.53
C GLY A 6 14.16 -8.69 11.04
N SER A 7 13.76 -9.87 10.55
CA SER A 7 14.70 -10.86 10.01
C SER A 7 15.43 -10.34 8.77
N THR A 8 16.69 -9.90 8.93
CA THR A 8 17.56 -9.47 7.82
C THR A 8 18.26 -10.63 7.14
N THR A 9 17.81 -11.86 7.38
CA THR A 9 18.33 -13.05 6.69
C THR A 9 17.85 -13.03 5.23
N PRO A 10 18.59 -13.64 4.29
CA PRO A 10 18.16 -13.72 2.90
C PRO A 10 16.74 -14.31 2.74
N ALA A 11 16.41 -15.34 3.51
CA ALA A 11 15.08 -15.95 3.53
C ALA A 11 14.00 -14.97 4.05
N GLY A 12 14.30 -14.23 5.12
CA GLY A 12 13.39 -13.22 5.69
C GLY A 12 13.09 -12.09 4.71
N LEU A 13 14.12 -11.58 4.02
CA LEU A 13 13.96 -10.54 3.00
C LEU A 13 13.12 -11.02 1.80
N VAL A 14 13.33 -12.27 1.34
CA VAL A 14 12.51 -12.87 0.27
C VAL A 14 11.06 -13.02 0.72
N ALA A 15 10.81 -13.46 1.95
CA ALA A 15 9.46 -13.58 2.49
C ALA A 15 8.74 -12.21 2.54
N ILE A 16 9.41 -11.16 3.01
CA ILE A 16 8.87 -9.78 3.03
C ILE A 16 8.56 -9.31 1.61
N ALA A 17 9.49 -9.52 0.66
CA ALA A 17 9.31 -9.11 -0.73
C ALA A 17 8.11 -9.81 -1.38
N LEU A 18 7.95 -11.12 -1.16
CA LEU A 18 6.80 -11.88 -1.66
C LEU A 18 5.48 -11.44 -1.03
N ALA A 19 5.46 -11.25 0.29
CA ALA A 19 4.26 -10.79 0.99
C ALA A 19 3.78 -9.43 0.47
N TYR A 20 4.70 -8.48 0.31
CA TYR A 20 4.37 -7.15 -0.20
C TYR A 20 3.96 -7.20 -1.68
N GLY A 21 4.69 -7.94 -2.51
CA GLY A 21 4.41 -8.07 -3.94
C GLY A 21 3.07 -8.74 -4.24
N LEU A 22 2.76 -9.86 -3.58
CA LEU A 22 1.49 -10.56 -3.77
C LEU A 22 0.31 -9.79 -3.19
N GLY A 23 0.48 -9.17 -2.01
CA GLY A 23 -0.54 -8.31 -1.42
C GLY A 23 -0.89 -7.13 -2.33
N LEU A 24 0.14 -6.46 -2.87
CA LEU A 24 -0.05 -5.38 -3.83
C LEU A 24 -0.70 -5.88 -5.13
N PHE A 25 -0.25 -7.01 -5.67
CA PHE A 25 -0.82 -7.61 -6.87
C PHE A 25 -2.33 -7.82 -6.73
N ILE A 26 -2.76 -8.49 -5.65
CA ILE A 26 -4.19 -8.74 -5.39
C ILE A 26 -4.93 -7.42 -5.23
N GLY A 27 -4.39 -6.49 -4.42
CA GLY A 27 -5.01 -5.19 -4.17
C GLY A 27 -5.23 -4.36 -5.44
N VAL A 28 -4.26 -4.38 -6.36
CA VAL A 28 -4.40 -3.73 -7.68
C VAL A 28 -5.39 -4.50 -8.54
N SER A 29 -5.31 -5.83 -8.64
CA SER A 29 -6.21 -6.63 -9.48
C SER A 29 -7.70 -6.41 -9.16
N VAL A 30 -8.06 -6.32 -7.88
CA VAL A 30 -9.46 -6.10 -7.47
C VAL A 30 -9.93 -4.66 -7.69
N SER A 31 -9.01 -3.69 -7.71
CA SER A 31 -9.35 -2.25 -7.78
C SER A 31 -9.09 -1.62 -9.15
N ALA A 32 -8.39 -2.32 -10.06
CA ALA A 32 -7.97 -1.80 -11.36
C ALA A 32 -9.14 -1.26 -12.20
N ASN A 33 -10.23 -2.01 -12.36
CA ASN A 33 -11.38 -1.59 -13.18
C ASN A 33 -12.25 -0.51 -12.52
N ILE A 34 -12.04 -0.21 -11.23
CA ILE A 34 -12.84 0.75 -10.47
C ILE A 34 -12.10 2.08 -10.34
N SER A 35 -10.85 2.04 -9.89
CA SER A 35 -10.04 3.22 -9.56
C SER A 35 -8.70 3.28 -10.29
N GLY A 36 -8.42 2.36 -11.21
CA GLY A 36 -7.08 2.22 -11.80
C GLY A 36 -6.05 1.63 -10.84
N GLY A 37 -6.45 1.25 -9.63
CA GLY A 37 -5.62 0.51 -8.68
C GLY A 37 -4.33 1.21 -8.28
N HIS A 38 -4.33 2.54 -8.11
CA HIS A 38 -3.08 3.25 -7.77
C HIS A 38 -2.52 2.83 -6.41
N VAL A 39 -3.40 2.67 -5.40
CA VAL A 39 -3.13 2.18 -4.02
C VAL A 39 -1.87 2.72 -3.33
N ASN A 40 -1.31 3.82 -3.85
CA ASN A 40 -0.05 4.41 -3.47
C ASN A 40 -0.06 5.91 -3.84
N PRO A 41 0.22 6.80 -2.89
CA PRO A 41 0.31 8.24 -3.14
C PRO A 41 1.32 8.62 -4.22
N ALA A 42 2.47 7.95 -4.29
CA ALA A 42 3.51 8.21 -5.29
C ALA A 42 3.06 7.82 -6.72
N VAL A 43 2.37 6.68 -6.85
CA VAL A 43 1.79 6.25 -8.14
C VAL A 43 0.71 7.23 -8.60
N THR A 44 -0.15 7.65 -7.67
CA THR A 44 -1.21 8.64 -7.96
C THR A 44 -0.61 9.98 -8.37
N PHE A 45 0.47 10.40 -7.73
CA PHE A 45 1.19 11.61 -8.11
C PHE A 45 1.81 11.51 -9.50
N GLY A 46 2.44 10.37 -9.84
CA GLY A 46 2.94 10.12 -11.18
C GLY A 46 1.82 10.19 -12.24
N ALA A 47 0.66 9.62 -11.95
CA ALA A 47 -0.50 9.69 -12.83
C ALA A 47 -1.06 11.13 -12.97
N PHE A 48 -0.98 11.94 -11.92
CA PHE A 48 -1.32 13.37 -11.96
C PHE A 48 -0.36 14.17 -12.86
N ILE A 49 0.95 14.00 -12.68
CA ILE A 49 1.98 14.61 -13.54
C ILE A 49 1.79 14.18 -15.00
N GLY A 50 1.44 12.90 -15.22
CA GLY A 50 1.13 12.36 -16.54
C GLY A 50 -0.24 12.78 -17.11
N GLY A 51 -0.99 13.66 -16.46
CA GLY A 51 -2.29 14.15 -16.95
C GLY A 51 -3.45 13.15 -16.91
N ASN A 52 -3.29 12.01 -16.24
CA ASN A 52 -4.30 10.96 -16.15
C ASN A 52 -5.28 11.17 -14.97
N VAL A 53 -4.94 12.08 -14.04
CA VAL A 53 -5.72 12.36 -12.83
C VAL A 53 -5.82 13.87 -12.65
N THR A 54 -6.99 14.37 -12.25
CA THR A 54 -7.18 15.79 -11.92
C THR A 54 -6.67 16.10 -10.51
N PHE A 55 -6.36 17.37 -10.21
CA PHE A 55 -5.86 17.75 -8.89
C PHE A 55 -6.81 17.37 -7.75
N LEU A 56 -8.12 17.59 -7.92
CA LEU A 56 -9.11 17.19 -6.92
C LEU A 56 -9.10 15.67 -6.70
N ARG A 57 -9.01 14.88 -7.78
CA ARG A 57 -8.98 13.42 -7.69
C ARG A 57 -7.67 12.93 -7.06
N LEU A 58 -6.54 13.58 -7.29
CA LEU A 58 -5.28 13.31 -6.59
C LEU A 58 -5.45 13.41 -5.06
N VAL A 59 -6.01 14.52 -4.59
CA VAL A 59 -6.21 14.75 -3.14
C VAL A 59 -7.15 13.70 -2.54
N LEU A 60 -8.26 13.40 -3.22
CA LEU A 60 -9.20 12.35 -2.78
C LEU A 60 -8.54 10.96 -2.73
N TYR A 61 -7.69 10.62 -3.71
CA TYR A 61 -6.93 9.38 -3.70
C TYR A 61 -5.98 9.31 -2.52
N TRP A 62 -5.24 10.39 -2.22
CA TRP A 62 -4.33 10.42 -1.09
C TRP A 62 -5.05 10.24 0.24
N ILE A 63 -6.18 10.94 0.44
CA ILE A 63 -6.98 10.78 1.66
C ILE A 63 -7.43 9.32 1.80
N ALA A 64 -7.99 8.73 0.73
CA ALA A 64 -8.44 7.34 0.75
C ALA A 64 -7.29 6.34 1.00
N GLN A 65 -6.13 6.55 0.37
CA GLN A 65 -4.95 5.69 0.52
C GLN A 65 -4.36 5.76 1.93
N LEU A 66 -4.24 6.95 2.51
CA LEU A 66 -3.70 7.13 3.86
C LEU A 66 -4.66 6.60 4.92
N LEU A 67 -5.97 6.81 4.76
CA LEU A 67 -6.98 6.22 5.64
C LEU A 67 -6.97 4.70 5.54
N GLY A 68 -6.94 4.14 4.32
CA GLY A 68 -6.86 2.70 4.09
C GLY A 68 -5.61 2.08 4.72
N SER A 69 -4.45 2.72 4.57
CA SER A 69 -3.20 2.27 5.21
C SER A 69 -3.30 2.33 6.74
N THR A 70 -3.90 3.37 7.29
CA THR A 70 -4.08 3.51 8.76
C THR A 70 -4.95 2.38 9.30
N ILE A 71 -6.09 2.12 8.65
CA ILE A 71 -7.01 1.03 9.03
C ILE A 71 -6.32 -0.33 8.89
N ALA A 72 -5.55 -0.57 7.81
CA ALA A 72 -4.82 -1.81 7.63
C ALA A 72 -3.79 -2.06 8.74
N CYS A 73 -3.03 -1.03 9.15
CA CYS A 73 -2.09 -1.15 10.27
C CYS A 73 -2.79 -1.42 11.60
N LEU A 74 -3.92 -0.75 11.86
CA LEU A 74 -4.72 -0.98 13.06
C LEU A 74 -5.31 -2.41 13.09
N LEU A 75 -5.82 -2.88 11.95
CA LEU A 75 -6.34 -4.23 11.82
C LEU A 75 -5.24 -5.27 12.04
N LEU A 76 -4.07 -5.08 11.42
CA LEU A 76 -2.93 -5.97 11.61
C LEU A 76 -2.58 -6.09 13.10
N LYS A 77 -2.39 -4.94 13.78
CA LYS A 77 -2.10 -4.89 15.22
C LYS A 77 -3.17 -5.59 16.06
N PHE A 78 -4.44 -5.43 15.71
CA PHE A 78 -5.55 -6.09 16.40
C PHE A 78 -5.52 -7.60 16.18
N THR A 79 -5.22 -8.08 14.97
CA THR A 79 -5.22 -9.51 14.63
C THR A 79 -4.00 -10.27 15.12
N THR A 80 -2.87 -9.59 15.33
CA THR A 80 -1.65 -10.20 15.90
C THR A 80 -1.53 -9.98 17.40
N ASP A 81 -2.55 -9.44 18.08
CA ASP A 81 -2.49 -9.09 19.51
C ASP A 81 -1.29 -8.20 19.88
N GLY A 82 -0.76 -7.44 18.91
CA GLY A 82 0.42 -6.58 19.09
C GLY A 82 1.78 -7.29 19.06
N LEU A 83 1.87 -8.53 18.58
CA LEU A 83 3.13 -9.17 18.15
C LEU A 83 3.84 -8.37 17.05
#